data_AF-A0A970SVV6-F1
#
_entry.id   AF-A0A970SVV6-F1
#
_cell.length_a   1.000
_cell.length_b   1.000
_cell.length_c   1.000
_cell.angle_alpha   90.00
_cell.angle_beta   90.00
_cell.angle_gamma   90.00
#
_symmetry.space_group_name_H-M   'P 1'
#
loop_
_entity.id
_entity.type
_entity.pdbx_description
1 polymer ?
#
loop_
_entity_poly.entity_id
_entity_poly.type
_entity_poly.pdbx_seq_one_letter_code
_entity_poly.pdbx_strand_id
1 'polypeptide(L)'
;MTTMNGEERKRFLQSYFIKLEQWRDYDLTRLQDGQGDTMAAEAAMEELQEQLAGMRDEYENWLPVVPLSRCPFTGETVDYCIDLFGLDGLWWNYDAPVRRTEELPPTYFALDGAVTLKGGIDNAPFLCKPGAGVPGVLPRLLDQEETRAVISSFPIGTHQGYAVFYFADTAPEDMTRVNTWGTRIYTFVDQENMVRWGEFDLHINDYDFELGPWIEAGKLHWIKPGDESLTLMSSVEDCPYIGLKGERQLQRIERGEVWSGDTY
;
A
#
# COMPACT_ATOMS: atom_id res chain seq x y z
N MET A 1 4.89 1.67 -22.99
CA MET A 1 3.93 2.43 -22.17
C MET A 1 4.59 3.72 -21.76
N THR A 2 3.91 4.85 -21.90
CA THR A 2 4.42 6.14 -21.43
C THR A 2 4.05 6.27 -19.96
N THR A 3 5.04 6.28 -19.07
CA THR A 3 4.81 6.54 -17.65
C THR A 3 4.46 8.02 -17.49
N MET A 4 3.32 8.30 -16.87
CA MET A 4 2.89 9.67 -16.59
C MET A 4 3.87 10.33 -15.60
N ASN A 5 4.28 11.57 -15.86
CA ASN A 5 5.13 12.30 -14.93
C ASN A 5 4.33 12.87 -13.74
N GLY A 6 5.02 13.34 -12.69
CA GLY A 6 4.35 13.82 -11.46
C GLY A 6 3.38 15.00 -11.67
N GLU A 7 3.65 15.91 -12.61
CA GLU A 7 2.78 17.07 -12.89
C GLU A 7 1.53 16.67 -13.69
N GLU A 8 1.69 15.75 -14.64
CA GLU A 8 0.58 15.13 -15.36
C GLU A 8 -0.31 14.36 -14.38
N ARG A 9 0.30 13.61 -13.45
CA ARG A 9 -0.43 12.87 -12.41
C ARG A 9 -1.27 13.77 -11.54
N LYS A 10 -0.69 14.87 -11.08
CA LYS A 10 -1.41 15.82 -10.23
C LYS A 10 -2.62 16.42 -10.96
N ARG A 11 -2.47 16.82 -12.22
CA ARG A 11 -3.58 17.34 -13.04
C ARG A 11 -4.65 16.29 -13.29
N PHE A 12 -4.24 15.05 -13.55
CA PHE A 12 -5.16 13.93 -13.75
C PHE A 12 -6.01 13.68 -12.50
N LEU A 13 -5.37 13.55 -11.33
CA LEU A 13 -6.06 13.31 -10.07
C LEU A 13 -6.97 14.48 -9.67
N GLN A 14 -6.56 15.72 -9.92
CA GLN A 14 -7.43 16.89 -9.71
C GLN A 14 -8.71 16.81 -10.55
N SER A 15 -8.60 16.47 -11.84
CA SER A 15 -9.76 16.27 -12.71
C SER A 15 -10.65 15.13 -12.20
N TYR A 16 -10.04 14.02 -11.77
CA TYR A 16 -10.74 12.87 -11.21
C TYR A 16 -11.54 13.26 -9.95
N PHE A 17 -10.91 13.97 -9.01
CA PHE A 17 -11.56 14.35 -7.75
C PHE A 17 -12.70 15.36 -7.97
N ILE A 18 -12.57 16.30 -8.91
CA ILE A 18 -13.68 17.19 -9.28
C ILE A 18 -14.89 16.39 -9.78
N LYS A 19 -14.67 15.40 -10.65
CA LYS A 19 -15.74 14.53 -11.15
C LYS A 19 -16.33 13.64 -10.06
N LEU A 20 -15.49 13.15 -9.15
CA LEU A 20 -15.93 12.35 -8.01
C LEU A 20 -16.82 13.15 -7.06
N GLU A 21 -16.47 14.41 -6.78
CA GLU A 21 -17.31 15.32 -5.99
C GLU A 21 -18.63 15.61 -6.69
N GLN A 22 -18.62 15.90 -7.99
CA GLN A 22 -19.85 16.07 -8.78
C GLN A 22 -20.76 14.84 -8.70
N TRP A 23 -20.19 13.64 -8.85
CA TRP A 23 -20.95 12.39 -8.73
C TRP A 23 -21.54 12.20 -7.33
N ARG A 24 -20.77 12.51 -6.27
CA ARG A 24 -21.24 12.44 -4.87
C ARG A 24 -22.38 13.42 -4.60
N ASP A 25 -22.32 14.63 -5.16
CA ASP A 25 -23.39 15.63 -5.02
C ASP A 25 -24.69 15.17 -5.69
N TYR A 26 -24.60 14.51 -6.85
CA TYR A 26 -25.77 13.90 -7.50
C TYR A 26 -26.37 12.75 -6.68
N ASP A 27 -25.53 11.88 -6.11
CA ASP A 27 -26.01 10.77 -5.28
C ASP A 27 -26.73 11.28 -4.01
N LEU A 28 -26.17 12.31 -3.36
CA LEU A 28 -26.78 12.94 -2.19
C LEU A 28 -28.10 13.64 -2.49
N THR A 29 -28.17 14.41 -3.58
CA THR A 29 -29.40 15.10 -3.99
C THR A 29 -30.50 14.10 -4.37
N ARG A 30 -30.15 12.99 -5.03
CA ARG A 30 -31.07 11.89 -5.33
C ARG A 30 -31.67 11.25 -4.08
N LEU A 31 -30.86 11.04 -3.03
CA LEU A 31 -31.33 10.51 -1.74
C LEU A 31 -32.29 11.45 -1.00
N GLN A 32 -32.18 12.77 -1.24
CA GLN A 32 -32.99 13.79 -0.56
C GLN A 32 -34.31 14.10 -1.29
N ASP A 33 -34.30 14.17 -2.62
CA ASP A 33 -35.42 14.75 -3.38
C ASP A 33 -36.46 13.74 -3.88
N GLY A 34 -36.22 12.43 -3.69
CA GLY A 34 -37.26 11.40 -3.67
C GLY A 34 -38.10 11.14 -4.94
N GLN A 35 -38.05 11.96 -6.00
CA GLN A 35 -38.60 11.77 -7.37
C GLN A 35 -38.78 13.11 -8.12
N GLY A 36 -37.71 13.86 -8.41
CA GLY A 36 -37.78 15.11 -9.19
C GLY A 36 -36.77 15.15 -10.35
N ASP A 37 -37.27 15.22 -11.59
CA ASP A 37 -36.54 15.27 -12.88
C ASP A 37 -35.46 14.18 -13.07
N THR A 38 -35.88 12.93 -12.86
CA THR A 38 -35.03 11.76 -12.66
C THR A 38 -34.18 11.35 -13.87
N MET A 39 -34.69 11.44 -15.11
CA MET A 39 -34.00 10.84 -16.25
C MET A 39 -32.73 11.59 -16.69
N ALA A 40 -32.73 12.92 -16.69
CA ALA A 40 -31.56 13.69 -17.10
C ALA A 40 -30.45 13.65 -16.04
N ALA A 41 -30.82 13.67 -14.77
CA ALA A 41 -29.90 13.49 -13.65
C ALA A 41 -29.32 12.06 -13.63
N GLU A 42 -30.15 11.04 -13.86
CA GLU A 42 -29.70 9.64 -13.97
C GLU A 42 -28.72 9.45 -15.13
N ALA A 43 -29.02 10.00 -16.31
CA ALA A 43 -28.11 9.93 -17.46
C ALA A 43 -26.77 10.64 -17.17
N ALA A 44 -26.79 11.81 -16.51
CA ALA A 44 -25.57 12.52 -16.12
C ALA A 44 -24.76 11.75 -15.06
N MET A 45 -25.41 11.07 -14.12
CA MET A 45 -24.75 10.20 -13.14
C MET A 45 -24.10 8.99 -13.81
N GLU A 46 -24.80 8.34 -14.73
CA GLU A 46 -24.28 7.20 -15.49
C GLU A 46 -23.07 7.61 -16.32
N GLU A 47 -23.13 8.74 -17.01
CA GLU A 47 -22.00 9.30 -17.77
C GLU A 47 -20.80 9.59 -16.85
N LEU A 48 -21.02 10.22 -15.69
CA LEU A 48 -19.95 10.46 -14.71
C LEU A 48 -19.36 9.16 -14.17
N GLN A 49 -20.19 8.15 -13.92
CA GLN A 49 -19.73 6.85 -13.45
C GLN A 49 -18.85 6.16 -14.51
N GLU A 50 -19.25 6.19 -15.77
CA GLU A 50 -18.46 5.66 -16.89
C GLU A 50 -17.12 6.41 -17.03
N GLN A 51 -17.14 7.74 -16.95
CA GLN A 51 -15.92 8.56 -16.99
C GLN A 51 -14.99 8.24 -15.82
N LEU A 52 -15.52 8.13 -14.60
CA LEU A 52 -14.74 7.79 -13.41
C LEU A 52 -14.15 6.37 -13.50
N ALA A 53 -14.89 5.41 -14.05
CA ALA A 53 -14.39 4.07 -14.31
C ALA A 53 -13.23 4.09 -15.33
N GLY A 54 -13.41 4.75 -16.47
CA GLY A 54 -12.35 4.90 -17.48
C GLY A 54 -11.11 5.61 -16.95
N MET A 55 -11.26 6.61 -16.07
CA MET A 55 -10.14 7.25 -15.41
C MET A 55 -9.43 6.34 -14.40
N ARG A 56 -10.16 5.45 -13.69
CA ARG A 56 -9.52 4.45 -12.82
C ARG A 56 -8.67 3.48 -13.63
N ASP A 57 -9.17 3.02 -14.78
CA ASP A 57 -8.43 2.15 -15.69
C ASP A 57 -7.19 2.85 -16.25
N GLU A 58 -7.30 4.13 -16.64
CA GLU A 58 -6.16 4.93 -17.11
C GLU A 58 -5.10 5.11 -16.02
N TYR A 59 -5.52 5.42 -14.78
CA TYR A 59 -4.62 5.51 -13.64
C TYR A 59 -3.91 4.18 -13.36
N GLU A 60 -4.64 3.06 -13.34
CA GLU A 60 -4.07 1.72 -13.15
C GLU A 60 -2.99 1.43 -14.21
N ASN A 61 -3.28 1.75 -15.48
CA ASN A 61 -2.36 1.58 -16.61
C ASN A 61 -1.14 2.52 -16.60
N TRP A 62 -1.10 3.48 -15.68
CA TRP A 62 0.05 4.39 -15.50
C TRP A 62 0.88 4.12 -14.27
N LEU A 63 0.35 3.37 -13.30
CA LEU A 63 1.11 3.02 -12.12
C LEU A 63 2.43 2.34 -12.49
N PRO A 64 3.56 2.80 -11.92
CA PRO A 64 4.84 2.18 -12.19
C PRO A 64 4.90 0.82 -11.49
N VAL A 65 5.50 -0.14 -12.20
CA VAL A 65 5.90 -1.44 -11.66
C VAL A 65 7.40 -1.35 -11.44
N VAL A 66 7.82 -1.49 -10.19
CA VAL A 66 9.22 -1.30 -9.79
C VAL A 66 9.75 -2.48 -8.99
N PRO A 67 11.04 -2.81 -9.10
CA PRO A 67 11.68 -3.82 -8.27
C PRO A 67 11.74 -3.33 -6.83
N LEU A 68 10.95 -3.93 -5.93
CA LEU A 68 10.91 -3.52 -4.52
C LEU A 68 11.55 -4.53 -3.57
N SER A 69 11.64 -5.80 -3.96
CA SER A 69 12.13 -6.85 -3.08
C SER A 69 12.75 -8.01 -3.85
N ARG A 70 13.32 -8.97 -3.12
CA ARG A 70 13.83 -10.23 -3.66
C ARG A 70 13.45 -11.35 -2.70
N CYS A 71 12.90 -12.44 -3.22
CA CYS A 71 12.51 -13.57 -2.41
C CYS A 71 13.74 -14.20 -1.70
N PRO A 72 13.72 -14.36 -0.37
CA PRO A 72 14.84 -14.93 0.38
C PRO A 72 14.98 -16.46 0.21
N PHE A 73 14.02 -17.12 -0.43
CA PHE A 73 14.03 -18.56 -0.69
C PHE A 73 14.48 -18.89 -2.11
N THR A 74 13.90 -18.23 -3.12
CA THR A 74 14.18 -18.50 -4.54
C THR A 74 15.22 -17.55 -5.12
N GLY A 75 15.44 -16.40 -4.50
CA GLY A 75 16.26 -15.33 -5.05
C GLY A 75 15.60 -14.56 -6.19
N GLU A 76 14.34 -14.83 -6.53
CA GLU A 76 13.62 -14.11 -7.58
C GLU A 76 13.32 -12.66 -7.16
N THR A 77 13.44 -11.73 -8.11
CA THR A 77 13.03 -10.34 -7.90
C THR A 77 11.52 -10.25 -7.77
N VAL A 78 11.04 -9.38 -6.88
CA VAL A 78 9.63 -8.99 -6.77
C VAL A 78 9.48 -7.59 -7.31
N ASP A 79 8.90 -7.53 -8.50
CA ASP A 79 8.39 -6.31 -9.10
C ASP A 79 6.98 -6.07 -8.55
N TYR A 80 6.68 -4.82 -8.18
CA TYR A 80 5.41 -4.47 -7.54
C TYR A 80 4.89 -3.13 -8.05
N CYS A 81 3.58 -3.05 -8.31
CA CYS A 81 2.89 -1.84 -8.71
C CYS A 81 2.63 -0.96 -7.48
N ILE A 82 3.17 0.26 -7.50
CA ILE A 82 2.98 1.22 -6.40
C ILE A 82 3.00 2.65 -6.92
N ASP A 83 2.15 3.51 -6.36
CA ASP A 83 2.23 4.93 -6.66
C ASP A 83 3.35 5.62 -5.87
N LEU A 84 4.46 5.90 -6.57
CA LEU A 84 5.65 6.55 -6.02
C LEU A 84 5.61 8.07 -6.05
N PHE A 85 4.57 8.70 -6.59
CA PHE A 85 4.56 10.15 -6.79
C PHE A 85 3.99 10.92 -5.60
N GLY A 86 3.12 10.29 -4.81
CA GLY A 86 2.49 10.92 -3.64
C GLY A 86 1.44 10.02 -2.99
N LEU A 87 1.09 10.34 -1.75
CA LEU A 87 0.07 9.61 -0.96
C LEU A 87 -1.37 10.01 -1.30
N ASP A 88 -1.54 10.94 -2.24
CA ASP A 88 -2.82 11.39 -2.80
C ASP A 88 -3.33 10.53 -3.96
N GLY A 89 -2.59 9.50 -4.34
CA GLY A 89 -2.93 8.61 -5.46
C GLY A 89 -3.99 7.58 -5.11
N LEU A 90 -4.77 7.15 -6.09
CA LEU A 90 -5.80 6.13 -5.89
C LEU A 90 -5.24 4.78 -5.42
N TRP A 91 -3.95 4.49 -5.59
CA TRP A 91 -3.29 3.33 -4.98
C TRP A 91 -3.35 3.35 -3.45
N TRP A 92 -3.26 4.55 -2.87
CA TRP A 92 -3.24 4.83 -1.43
C TRP A 92 -4.64 5.02 -0.82
N ASN A 93 -5.70 4.92 -1.63
CA ASN A 93 -7.08 4.97 -1.14
C ASN A 93 -7.39 3.69 -0.37
N TYR A 94 -7.51 3.80 0.95
CA TYR A 94 -7.67 2.66 1.85
C TYR A 94 -8.92 1.82 1.58
N ASP A 95 -10.03 2.49 1.23
CA ASP A 95 -11.35 1.87 1.08
C ASP A 95 -11.59 1.34 -0.35
N ALA A 96 -11.04 2.02 -1.37
CA ALA A 96 -11.27 1.71 -2.77
C ALA A 96 -10.00 1.86 -3.63
N PRO A 97 -8.92 1.12 -3.30
CA PRO A 97 -7.63 1.27 -3.97
C PRO A 97 -7.73 0.93 -5.45
N VAL A 98 -6.93 1.61 -6.28
CA VAL A 98 -6.70 1.21 -7.69
C VAL A 98 -5.31 0.61 -7.79
N ARG A 99 -5.23 -0.67 -8.14
CA ARG A 99 -3.99 -1.45 -8.21
C ARG A 99 -4.04 -2.40 -9.38
N ARG A 100 -2.86 -2.70 -9.93
CA ARG A 100 -2.73 -3.79 -10.89
C ARG A 100 -2.80 -5.14 -10.19
N THR A 101 -3.22 -6.15 -10.94
CA THR A 101 -2.96 -7.53 -10.56
C THR A 101 -1.46 -7.81 -10.68
N GLU A 102 -0.86 -8.35 -9.61
CA GLU A 102 0.57 -8.67 -9.56
C GLU A 102 0.83 -10.15 -9.84
N GLU A 103 1.91 -10.44 -10.56
CA GLU A 103 2.47 -11.79 -10.69
C GLU A 103 3.55 -11.98 -9.62
N LEU A 104 3.12 -12.33 -8.40
CA LEU A 104 4.01 -12.52 -7.25
C LEU A 104 4.55 -13.95 -7.19
N PRO A 105 5.77 -14.16 -6.66
CA PRO A 105 6.32 -15.50 -6.50
C PRO A 105 5.41 -16.35 -5.60
N PRO A 106 5.35 -17.69 -5.78
CA PRO A 106 4.50 -18.57 -4.96
C PRO A 106 4.74 -18.46 -3.45
N THR A 107 5.94 -18.03 -3.06
CA THR A 107 6.35 -17.81 -1.67
C THR A 107 5.87 -16.49 -1.09
N TYR A 108 5.27 -15.58 -1.88
CA TYR A 108 4.72 -14.32 -1.36
C TYR A 108 3.61 -14.58 -0.35
N PHE A 109 3.75 -14.01 0.84
CA PHE A 109 2.79 -14.17 1.92
C PHE A 109 2.01 -12.87 2.19
N ALA A 110 2.72 -11.75 2.40
CA ALA A 110 2.08 -10.46 2.68
C ALA A 110 3.00 -9.28 2.32
N LEU A 111 2.39 -8.11 2.15
CA LEU A 111 3.08 -6.83 2.03
C LEU A 111 2.52 -5.88 3.08
N ASP A 112 3.43 -5.36 3.89
CA ASP A 112 3.16 -4.25 4.82
C ASP A 112 4.16 -3.11 4.54
N GLY A 113 4.01 -1.98 5.22
CA GLY A 113 4.99 -0.91 5.08
C GLY A 113 4.80 0.24 6.06
N ALA A 114 5.74 1.19 5.93
CA ALA A 114 5.81 2.39 6.73
C ALA A 114 6.19 3.57 5.84
N VAL A 115 5.81 4.78 6.24
CA VAL A 115 6.21 6.01 5.56
C VAL A 115 6.63 7.07 6.56
N THR A 116 7.88 7.53 6.46
CA THR A 116 8.28 8.78 7.11
C THR A 116 7.70 9.94 6.32
N LEU A 117 6.69 10.60 6.88
CA LEU A 117 6.11 11.81 6.32
C LEU A 117 7.09 12.98 6.42
N LYS A 118 7.21 13.75 5.34
CA LYS A 118 8.11 14.89 5.20
C LYS A 118 7.42 16.01 4.43
N GLY A 119 7.61 17.25 4.86
CA GLY A 119 7.03 18.40 4.17
C GLY A 119 5.51 18.49 4.32
N GLY A 120 4.86 19.10 3.32
CA GLY A 120 3.41 19.18 3.27
C GLY A 120 2.78 17.88 2.78
N ILE A 121 1.52 17.68 3.16
CA ILE A 121 0.71 16.53 2.74
C ILE A 121 -0.23 16.96 1.63
N ASP A 122 -0.22 16.22 0.52
CA ASP A 122 -1.15 16.47 -0.57
C ASP A 122 -2.60 16.17 -0.14
N ASN A 123 -3.54 16.96 -0.64
CA ASN A 123 -4.94 16.83 -0.30
C ASN A 123 -5.62 15.79 -1.20
N ALA A 124 -6.16 14.73 -0.59
CA ALA A 124 -7.00 13.73 -1.25
C ALA A 124 -8.33 13.53 -0.49
N PRO A 125 -9.45 13.29 -1.20
CA PRO A 125 -10.79 13.19 -0.61
C PRO A 125 -11.11 11.77 -0.12
N PHE A 126 -10.12 11.07 0.41
CA PHE A 126 -10.20 9.71 0.94
C PHE A 126 -9.20 9.50 2.07
N LEU A 127 -9.41 8.43 2.84
CA LEU A 127 -8.51 7.98 3.88
C LEU A 127 -7.30 7.24 3.28
N CYS A 128 -6.11 7.67 3.66
CA CYS A 128 -4.84 6.99 3.40
C CYS A 128 -4.24 6.51 4.74
N LYS A 129 -3.77 5.26 4.76
CA LYS A 129 -3.15 4.61 5.92
C LYS A 129 -1.75 4.12 5.52
N PRO A 130 -0.72 4.99 5.57
CA PRO A 130 0.60 4.69 5.01
C PRO A 130 1.50 3.84 5.93
N GLY A 131 1.05 3.46 7.13
CA GLY A 131 1.89 2.77 8.11
C GLY A 131 2.42 3.69 9.20
N ALA A 132 3.30 3.14 10.03
CA ALA A 132 4.08 3.92 10.98
C ALA A 132 5.09 4.83 10.27
N GLY A 133 5.76 5.72 11.02
CA GLY A 133 6.78 6.63 10.53
C GLY A 133 8.14 5.95 10.27
N VAL A 134 8.33 4.73 10.78
CA VAL A 134 9.54 3.90 10.64
C VAL A 134 9.12 2.44 10.40
N PRO A 135 9.92 1.63 9.70
CA PRO A 135 9.58 0.23 9.47
C PRO A 135 9.60 -0.56 10.78
N GLY A 136 8.55 -1.34 11.01
CA GLY A 136 8.50 -2.40 12.00
C GLY A 136 8.19 -3.73 11.31
N VAL A 137 8.44 -4.83 12.02
CA VAL A 137 8.01 -6.17 11.59
C VAL A 137 6.89 -6.67 12.47
N LEU A 138 6.15 -7.67 12.00
CA LEU A 138 5.09 -8.34 12.75
C LEU A 138 5.66 -9.64 13.33
N PRO A 139 5.96 -9.73 14.65
CA PRO A 139 6.52 -10.94 15.27
C PRO A 139 5.66 -12.17 15.02
N ARG A 140 4.32 -12.03 15.09
CA ARG A 140 3.39 -13.12 14.79
C ARG A 140 3.63 -13.78 13.43
N LEU A 141 4.14 -13.01 12.45
CA LEU A 141 4.51 -13.52 11.14
C LEU A 141 5.90 -14.19 11.15
N LEU A 142 6.90 -13.51 11.72
CA LEU A 142 8.28 -13.98 11.69
C LEU A 142 8.59 -15.12 12.67
N ASP A 143 7.74 -15.32 13.69
CA ASP A 143 7.85 -16.45 14.63
C ASP A 143 7.57 -17.80 13.94
N GLN A 144 6.90 -17.82 12.79
CA GLN A 144 6.73 -19.04 12.01
C GLN A 144 8.05 -19.46 11.39
N GLU A 145 8.41 -20.74 11.50
CA GLU A 145 9.70 -21.27 11.03
C GLU A 145 9.94 -20.97 9.55
N GLU A 146 8.88 -21.13 8.75
CA GLU A 146 8.85 -21.03 7.30
C GLU A 146 8.80 -19.59 6.78
N THR A 147 8.64 -18.59 7.65
CA THR A 147 8.46 -17.19 7.25
C THR A 147 9.74 -16.37 7.40
N ARG A 148 10.01 -15.54 6.39
CA ARG A 148 11.08 -14.54 6.38
C ARG A 148 10.54 -13.23 5.83
N ALA A 149 11.10 -12.11 6.26
CA ALA A 149 10.79 -10.80 5.70
C ALA A 149 11.99 -10.13 5.02
N VAL A 150 11.69 -9.21 4.11
CA VAL A 150 12.67 -8.36 3.44
C VAL A 150 12.22 -6.91 3.52
N ILE A 151 13.08 -6.05 4.06
CA ILE A 151 12.86 -4.59 4.08
C ILE A 151 13.63 -3.91 2.97
N SER A 152 12.97 -3.00 2.27
CA SER A 152 13.59 -2.08 1.32
C SER A 152 13.02 -0.67 1.50
N SER A 153 13.67 0.33 0.91
CA SER A 153 13.23 1.72 0.99
C SER A 153 13.36 2.45 -0.33
N PHE A 154 12.42 3.36 -0.57
CA PHE A 154 12.31 4.13 -1.81
C PHE A 154 11.52 5.44 -1.57
N PRO A 155 11.75 6.48 -2.38
CA PRO A 155 11.01 7.73 -2.26
C PRO A 155 9.54 7.55 -2.68
N ILE A 156 8.64 8.22 -1.96
CA ILE A 156 7.22 8.38 -2.34
C ILE A 156 6.94 9.89 -2.35
N GLY A 157 7.00 10.52 -3.53
CA GLY A 157 6.98 11.97 -3.66
C GLY A 157 8.12 12.59 -2.84
N THR A 158 7.78 13.37 -1.81
CA THR A 158 8.75 13.97 -0.88
C THR A 158 9.01 13.12 0.37
N HIS A 159 8.23 12.05 0.56
CA HIS A 159 8.28 11.17 1.72
C HIS A 159 9.23 9.99 1.49
N GLN A 160 9.52 9.25 2.57
CA GLN A 160 10.33 8.04 2.51
C GLN A 160 9.46 6.82 2.81
N GLY A 161 9.29 5.95 1.83
CA GLY A 161 8.62 4.67 2.01
C GLY A 161 9.57 3.57 2.44
N TYR A 162 9.03 2.60 3.18
CA TYR A 162 9.68 1.36 3.57
C TYR A 162 8.70 0.21 3.31
N ALA A 163 9.02 -0.65 2.35
CA ALA A 163 8.23 -1.86 2.12
C ALA A 163 8.77 -3.00 2.99
N VAL A 164 7.87 -3.79 3.55
CA VAL A 164 8.17 -5.01 4.30
C VAL A 164 7.43 -6.16 3.65
N PHE A 165 8.14 -6.92 2.83
CA PHE A 165 7.60 -8.12 2.19
C PHE A 165 7.81 -9.32 3.09
N TYR A 166 6.76 -10.09 3.32
CA TYR A 166 6.82 -11.37 4.01
C TYR A 166 6.70 -12.50 2.99
N PHE A 167 7.56 -13.49 3.13
CA PHE A 167 7.60 -14.69 2.31
C PHE A 167 7.49 -15.92 3.20
N ALA A 168 6.78 -16.94 2.73
CA ALA A 168 6.70 -18.24 3.36
C ALA A 168 6.98 -19.33 2.33
N ASP A 169 7.92 -20.25 2.63
CA ASP A 169 8.21 -21.40 1.75
C ASP A 169 6.99 -22.33 1.65
N THR A 170 6.31 -22.51 2.78
CA THR A 170 4.96 -23.10 2.84
C THR A 170 4.07 -22.13 3.62
N ALA A 171 3.00 -21.64 2.98
CA ALA A 171 2.06 -20.74 3.63
C ALA A 171 1.35 -21.47 4.79
N PRO A 172 1.43 -20.98 6.03
CA PRO A 172 0.75 -21.63 7.15
C PRO A 172 -0.78 -21.57 6.98
N GLU A 173 -1.48 -22.71 7.11
CA GLU A 173 -2.90 -22.84 6.74
C GLU A 173 -3.84 -21.97 7.59
N ASP A 174 -3.64 -21.93 8.91
CA ASP A 174 -4.53 -21.24 9.85
C ASP A 174 -4.09 -19.82 10.20
N MET A 175 -3.19 -19.27 9.40
CA MET A 175 -2.55 -18.01 9.73
C MET A 175 -3.22 -16.83 9.02
N THR A 176 -3.86 -15.97 9.82
CA THR A 176 -4.38 -14.70 9.35
C THR A 176 -3.23 -13.83 8.83
N ARG A 177 -3.37 -13.27 7.61
CA ARG A 177 -2.37 -12.36 7.04
C ARG A 177 -2.54 -10.95 7.63
N VAL A 178 -1.69 -10.01 7.24
CA VAL A 178 -1.93 -8.58 7.47
C VAL A 178 -2.58 -8.00 6.23
N ASN A 179 -3.43 -6.98 6.39
CA ASN A 179 -3.98 -6.23 5.27
C ASN A 179 -2.85 -5.74 4.37
N THR A 180 -3.06 -5.80 3.05
CA THR A 180 -2.03 -5.34 2.12
C THR A 180 -1.77 -3.85 2.35
N TRP A 181 -0.50 -3.44 2.30
CA TRP A 181 -0.12 -2.08 2.64
C TRP A 181 -0.97 -1.03 1.91
N GLY A 182 -1.58 -0.13 2.68
CA GLY A 182 -2.46 0.92 2.17
C GLY A 182 -3.89 0.47 1.84
N THR A 183 -4.31 -0.76 2.18
CA THR A 183 -5.67 -1.27 1.94
C THR A 183 -6.33 -1.80 3.21
N ARG A 184 -7.66 -1.88 3.19
CA ARG A 184 -8.46 -2.48 4.28
C ARG A 184 -8.42 -4.01 4.33
N ILE A 185 -8.12 -4.64 3.20
CA ILE A 185 -8.15 -6.10 3.05
C ILE A 185 -6.77 -6.66 2.67
N TYR A 186 -6.59 -7.96 2.80
CA TYR A 186 -5.58 -8.70 2.05
C TYR A 186 -6.24 -9.72 1.13
N THR A 187 -5.55 -10.09 0.05
CA THR A 187 -5.99 -11.12 -0.89
C THR A 187 -4.94 -12.22 -1.03
N PHE A 188 -5.39 -13.45 -1.24
CA PHE A 188 -4.50 -14.59 -1.48
C PHE A 188 -5.20 -15.67 -2.32
N VAL A 189 -4.41 -16.55 -2.91
CA VAL A 189 -4.91 -17.74 -3.60
C VAL A 189 -4.81 -18.93 -2.63
N ASP A 190 -5.92 -19.63 -2.42
CA ASP A 190 -5.97 -20.81 -1.56
C ASP A 190 -5.52 -22.10 -2.29
N GLN A 191 -5.54 -23.24 -1.58
CA GLN A 191 -5.15 -24.55 -2.13
C GLN A 191 -6.08 -25.03 -3.27
N GLU A 192 -7.29 -24.47 -3.39
CA GLU A 192 -8.23 -24.76 -4.47
C GLU A 192 -8.05 -23.82 -5.67
N ASN A 193 -6.99 -23.01 -5.68
CA ASN A 193 -6.71 -21.99 -6.69
C ASN A 193 -7.81 -20.90 -6.77
N MET A 194 -8.48 -20.65 -5.65
CA MET A 194 -9.52 -19.62 -5.53
C MET A 194 -8.96 -18.36 -4.88
N VAL A 195 -9.32 -17.20 -5.44
CA VAL A 195 -8.99 -15.90 -4.80
C VAL A 195 -9.87 -15.74 -3.56
N ARG A 196 -9.20 -15.59 -2.42
CA ARG A 196 -9.79 -15.29 -1.11
C ARG A 196 -9.35 -13.91 -0.65
N TRP A 197 -10.13 -13.34 0.25
CA TRP A 197 -9.79 -12.11 0.92
C TRP A 197 -10.09 -12.22 2.41
N GLY A 198 -9.44 -11.38 3.20
CA GLY A 198 -9.67 -11.26 4.63
C GLY A 198 -9.31 -9.87 5.13
N GLU A 199 -9.61 -9.63 6.40
CA GLU A 199 -9.32 -8.40 7.11
C GLU A 199 -8.54 -8.74 8.38
N PHE A 200 -7.65 -7.84 8.79
CA PHE A 200 -6.91 -7.92 10.03
C PHE A 200 -6.95 -6.57 10.75
N ASP A 201 -7.44 -6.58 11.99
CA ASP A 201 -7.46 -5.40 12.85
C ASP A 201 -6.08 -5.17 13.46
N LEU A 202 -5.28 -4.37 12.76
CA LEU A 202 -3.89 -4.09 13.11
C LEU A 202 -3.78 -3.12 14.30
N HIS A 203 -2.98 -3.49 15.30
CA HIS A 203 -2.61 -2.65 16.42
C HIS A 203 -1.10 -2.37 16.40
N ILE A 204 -0.68 -1.20 16.86
CA ILE A 204 0.74 -0.81 16.94
C ILE A 204 1.57 -1.75 17.83
N ASN A 205 0.94 -2.41 18.80
CA ASN A 205 1.59 -3.37 19.68
C ASN A 205 1.84 -4.71 19.00
N ASP A 206 1.28 -4.93 17.81
CA ASP A 206 1.59 -6.08 16.96
C ASP A 206 2.96 -5.90 16.27
N TYR A 207 3.53 -4.69 16.28
CA TYR A 207 4.83 -4.41 15.67
C TYR A 207 5.98 -4.54 16.66
N ASP A 208 7.09 -5.05 16.15
CA ASP A 208 8.42 -4.88 16.73
C ASP A 208 9.26 -3.97 15.84
N PHE A 209 9.73 -2.87 16.43
CA PHE A 209 10.58 -1.88 15.77
C PHE A 209 12.08 -2.14 16.01
N GLU A 210 12.41 -3.06 16.91
CA GLU A 210 13.80 -3.44 17.18
C GLU A 210 14.21 -4.55 16.21
N LEU A 211 14.65 -4.14 15.02
CA LEU A 211 14.89 -5.05 13.89
C LEU A 211 16.11 -5.97 14.06
N GLY A 212 17.05 -5.60 14.92
CA GLY A 212 18.34 -6.30 15.09
C GLY A 212 18.19 -7.80 15.40
N PRO A 213 17.45 -8.19 16.45
CA PRO A 213 17.21 -9.60 16.79
C PRO A 213 16.65 -10.44 15.62
N TRP A 214 15.76 -9.87 14.80
CA TRP A 214 15.18 -10.57 13.65
C TRP A 214 16.19 -10.81 12.53
N ILE A 215 17.11 -9.87 12.32
CA ILE A 215 18.21 -10.02 11.35
C ILE A 215 19.20 -11.08 11.83
N GLU A 216 19.60 -11.02 13.10
CA GLU A 216 20.52 -12.01 13.70
C GLU A 216 19.95 -13.43 13.67
N ALA A 217 18.63 -13.57 13.84
CA ALA A 217 17.93 -14.84 13.72
C ALA A 217 17.76 -15.34 12.28
N GLY A 218 18.17 -14.55 11.27
CA GLY A 218 17.97 -14.88 9.85
C GLY A 218 16.51 -14.83 9.39
N LYS A 219 15.63 -14.18 10.18
CA LYS A 219 14.21 -14.00 9.88
C LYS A 219 13.95 -12.75 9.06
N LEU A 220 14.84 -11.76 9.16
CA LEU A 220 14.74 -10.49 8.46
C LEU A 220 15.97 -10.26 7.60
N HIS A 221 15.76 -10.06 6.32
CA HIS A 221 16.76 -9.55 5.39
C HIS A 221 16.46 -8.10 5.05
N TRP A 222 17.44 -7.41 4.49
CA TRP A 222 17.26 -6.03 4.07
C TRP A 222 18.01 -5.75 2.77
N ILE A 223 17.51 -4.77 2.03
CA ILE A 223 18.12 -4.28 0.78
C ILE A 223 18.64 -2.88 1.05
N LYS A 224 19.88 -2.62 0.64
CA LYS A 224 20.49 -1.29 0.83
C LYS A 224 19.71 -0.23 0.04
N PRO A 225 19.44 0.96 0.60
CA PRO A 225 18.78 2.04 -0.12
C PRO A 225 19.51 2.37 -1.44
N GLY A 226 18.77 2.39 -2.54
CA GLY A 226 19.31 2.64 -3.89
C GLY A 226 20.05 1.47 -4.53
N ASP A 227 20.04 0.28 -3.95
CA ASP A 227 20.62 -0.91 -4.57
C ASP A 227 19.68 -1.51 -5.63
N GLU A 228 19.92 -1.16 -6.89
CA GLU A 228 19.17 -1.67 -8.05
C GLU A 228 19.35 -3.19 -8.28
N SER A 229 20.40 -3.80 -7.71
CA SER A 229 20.59 -5.25 -7.79
C SER A 229 19.70 -6.03 -6.83
N LEU A 230 19.08 -5.34 -5.86
CA LEU A 230 18.28 -5.93 -4.79
C LEU A 230 19.05 -7.03 -4.05
N THR A 231 20.30 -6.75 -3.66
CA THR A 231 21.11 -7.71 -2.90
C THR A 231 20.53 -7.87 -1.49
N LEU A 232 20.23 -9.11 -1.13
CA LEU A 232 19.75 -9.44 0.22
C LEU A 232 20.90 -9.44 1.21
N MET A 233 20.82 -8.53 2.18
CA MET A 233 21.73 -8.44 3.31
C MET A 233 21.10 -9.12 4.54
N SER A 234 21.92 -9.86 5.29
CA SER A 234 21.50 -10.64 6.46
C SER A 234 22.28 -10.29 7.73
N SER A 235 23.08 -9.22 7.70
CA SER A 235 23.87 -8.75 8.85
C SER A 235 23.24 -7.50 9.45
N VAL A 236 23.34 -7.34 10.77
CA VAL A 236 22.98 -6.10 11.47
C VAL A 236 23.99 -4.98 11.19
N GLU A 237 25.21 -5.33 10.78
CA GLU A 237 26.25 -4.38 10.43
C GLU A 237 25.80 -3.51 9.26
N ASP A 238 25.92 -2.19 9.42
CA ASP A 238 25.53 -1.17 8.45
C ASP A 238 24.05 -1.20 8.02
N CYS A 239 23.17 -1.92 8.73
CA CYS A 239 21.75 -1.92 8.42
C CYS A 239 21.14 -0.53 8.65
N PRO A 240 20.67 0.17 7.60
CA PRO A 240 20.22 1.56 7.71
C PRO A 240 18.83 1.69 8.35
N TYR A 241 18.17 0.57 8.60
CA TYR A 241 16.82 0.50 9.15
C TYR A 241 16.81 0.37 10.68
N ILE A 242 17.95 0.03 11.29
CA ILE A 242 18.09 -0.07 12.75
C ILE A 242 18.20 1.32 13.36
N GLY A 243 17.45 1.58 14.44
CA GLY A 243 17.56 2.82 15.22
C GLY A 243 17.04 4.06 14.50
N LEU A 244 16.22 3.90 13.45
CA LEU A 244 15.58 5.02 12.77
C LEU A 244 14.71 5.82 13.76
N LYS A 245 14.84 7.13 13.69
CA LYS A 245 13.98 8.07 14.42
C LYS A 245 12.75 8.38 13.59
N GLY A 246 11.57 8.28 14.18
CA GLY A 246 10.31 8.65 13.54
C GLY A 246 9.11 8.19 14.37
N GLU A 247 7.92 8.45 13.85
CA GLU A 247 6.67 8.10 14.51
C GLU A 247 6.50 6.58 14.62
N ARG A 248 6.23 6.07 15.82
CA ARG A 248 5.97 4.65 16.09
C ARG A 248 4.49 4.44 16.42
N GLN A 249 3.62 5.17 15.73
CA GLN A 249 2.17 5.05 15.77
C GLN A 249 1.61 4.90 14.36
N LEU A 250 0.43 4.31 14.22
CA LEU A 250 -0.22 4.10 12.94
C LEU A 250 -0.79 5.43 12.41
N GLN A 251 -0.18 5.94 11.34
CA GLN A 251 -0.53 7.23 10.75
C GLN A 251 -1.76 7.12 9.86
N ARG A 252 -2.56 8.18 9.82
CA ARG A 252 -3.69 8.37 8.91
C ARG A 252 -3.61 9.74 8.27
N ILE A 253 -4.01 9.78 7.01
CA ILE A 253 -4.08 10.99 6.22
C ILE A 253 -5.47 11.07 5.60
N GLU A 254 -6.14 12.21 5.75
CA GLU A 254 -7.37 12.50 5.03
C GLU A 254 -7.48 13.99 4.83
N ARG A 255 -7.82 14.44 3.61
CA ARG A 255 -8.01 15.86 3.29
C ARG A 255 -6.83 16.77 3.67
N GLY A 256 -5.60 16.24 3.62
CA GLY A 256 -4.36 16.95 3.96
C GLY A 256 -4.04 17.00 5.46
N GLU A 257 -4.91 16.46 6.32
CA GLU A 257 -4.69 16.39 7.76
C GLU A 257 -4.02 15.05 8.14
N VAL A 258 -3.15 15.09 9.14
CA VAL A 258 -2.44 13.91 9.66
C VAL A 258 -2.79 13.68 11.11
N TRP A 259 -3.11 12.44 11.46
CA TRP A 259 -3.20 12.00 12.84
C TRP A 259 -2.63 10.60 13.00
N SER A 260 -2.34 10.21 14.25
CA SER A 260 -1.74 8.91 14.55
C SER A 260 -2.40 8.32 15.79
N GLY A 261 -2.34 6.99 15.89
CA GLY A 261 -2.90 6.28 17.03
C GLY A 261 -2.49 4.81 17.06
N ASP A 262 -3.05 4.11 18.03
CA ASP A 262 -2.63 2.74 18.36
C ASP A 262 -3.26 1.67 17.48
N THR A 263 -4.42 1.94 16.87
CA THR A 263 -5.09 1.04 15.93
C THR A 263 -5.33 1.75 14.61
N TYR A 264 -5.79 1.02 13.59
CA TYR A 264 -6.37 1.59 12.37
C TYR A 264 -7.87 1.87 12.45
#